data_AF-A0A5N5NL23-F1
#
_entry.id   AF-A0A5N5NL23-F1
#
_cell.length_a   1.000
_cell.length_b   1.000
_cell.length_c   1.000
_cell.angle_alpha   90.00
_cell.angle_beta   90.00
_cell.angle_gamma   90.00
#
_symmetry.space_group_name_H-M   'P 1'
#
loop_
_entity.id
_entity.type
_entity.pdbx_description
1 polymer ?
#
loop_
_entity_poly.entity_id
_entity_poly.type
_entity_poly.pdbx_seq_one_letter_code
_entity_poly.pdbx_strand_id
1 'polypeptide(L)'
;MMLLKLTLLTLLIAAPGMHVSGVNLPCTADGENSMCPIIVTCEGGTAVLNCGNRRIRIIRAFYGRIDSTTCAAGRPRNQIANRSCSSPKAKSVVFARCNGRNTCQVPATNYVFSDPCYGTYKYLRIAYDCR
;
A
#
# COMPACT_ATOMS: atom_id res chain seq x y z
N MET A 1 10.07 -17.95 48.32
CA MET A 1 10.58 -16.56 48.28
C MET A 1 11.57 -16.47 47.13
N MET A 2 11.41 -15.70 46.05
CA MET A 2 10.45 -14.69 45.63
C MET A 2 10.23 -14.89 44.13
N LEU A 3 8.98 -14.85 43.68
CA LEU A 3 8.65 -14.48 42.31
C LEU A 3 9.16 -13.06 42.06
N LEU A 4 9.87 -12.80 40.95
CA LEU A 4 9.84 -11.47 40.34
C LEU A 4 10.20 -11.51 38.84
N LYS A 5 9.14 -11.62 38.03
CA LYS A 5 8.94 -10.89 36.76
C LYS A 5 10.12 -10.77 35.80
N LEU A 6 10.25 -11.71 34.88
CA LEU A 6 10.59 -11.38 33.49
C LEU A 6 9.42 -11.81 32.61
N THR A 7 8.33 -11.05 32.70
CA THR A 7 7.36 -10.99 31.59
C THR A 7 8.17 -10.60 30.36
N LEU A 8 8.35 -11.54 29.44
CA LEU A 8 8.91 -11.28 28.12
C LEU A 8 7.96 -10.27 27.49
N LEU A 9 8.34 -9.00 27.63
CA LEU A 9 7.60 -7.84 27.19
C LEU A 9 7.39 -8.05 25.69
N THR A 10 6.14 -8.32 25.33
CA THR A 10 5.69 -8.35 23.94
C THR A 10 6.19 -7.08 23.27
N LEU A 11 7.23 -7.18 22.44
CA LEU A 11 7.55 -6.18 21.43
C LEU A 11 6.44 -6.27 20.36
N LEU A 12 5.22 -5.90 20.77
CA LEU A 12 4.28 -5.24 19.91
C LEU A 12 4.89 -3.87 19.62
N ILE A 13 5.92 -3.85 18.77
CA ILE A 13 6.04 -2.73 17.87
C ILE A 13 4.79 -2.89 17.01
N ALA A 14 3.70 -2.27 17.44
CA ALA A 14 2.61 -1.94 16.55
C ALA A 14 3.30 -1.16 15.43
N ALA A 15 3.58 -1.84 14.31
CA ALA A 15 3.97 -1.15 13.11
C ALA A 15 2.86 -0.13 12.89
N PRO A 16 3.15 1.17 12.76
CA PRO A 16 2.16 2.13 12.31
C PRO A 16 1.94 1.89 10.81
N GLY A 17 1.43 0.71 10.46
CA GLY A 17 0.72 0.46 9.23
C GLY A 17 -0.68 0.97 9.47
N MET A 18 -0.85 2.30 9.43
CA MET A 18 -2.17 2.87 9.23
C MET A 18 -2.67 2.33 7.90
N HIS A 19 -3.42 1.24 7.94
CA HIS A 19 -4.21 0.78 6.82
C HIS A 19 -5.30 1.84 6.65
N VAL A 20 -5.05 2.82 5.78
CA VAL A 20 -6.11 3.72 5.36
C VAL A 20 -6.98 2.87 4.46
N SER A 21 -8.10 2.37 5.00
CA SER A 21 -9.10 1.63 4.24
C SER A 21 -9.45 2.46 3.00
N GLY A 22 -9.01 1.98 1.84
CA GLY A 22 -9.26 2.66 0.59
C GLY A 22 -10.73 2.56 0.26
N VAL A 23 -11.29 3.64 -0.30
CA VAL A 23 -12.62 3.60 -0.89
C VAL A 23 -12.56 2.59 -2.03
N ASN A 24 -13.43 1.60 -1.97
CA ASN A 24 -13.73 0.67 -3.05
C ASN A 24 -13.96 1.44 -4.36
N LEU A 25 -13.23 1.12 -5.44
CA LEU A 25 -13.43 1.76 -6.76
C LEU A 25 -14.07 0.79 -7.76
N PRO A 26 -14.93 1.30 -8.66
CA PRO A 26 -15.39 0.55 -9.81
C PRO A 26 -14.19 0.10 -10.66
N CYS A 27 -14.14 -1.20 -10.88
CA CYS A 27 -13.14 -1.90 -11.67
C CYS A 27 -13.88 -2.85 -12.60
N THR A 28 -13.38 -3.02 -13.81
CA THR A 28 -13.84 -4.11 -14.67
C THR A 28 -12.97 -5.32 -14.36
N ALA A 29 -13.41 -6.16 -13.43
CA ALA A 29 -12.86 -7.50 -13.26
C ALA A 29 -13.71 -8.44 -14.13
N ASP A 30 -13.07 -9.12 -15.07
CA ASP A 30 -13.71 -10.19 -15.86
C ASP A 30 -14.96 -9.77 -16.68
N GLY A 31 -15.00 -8.53 -17.14
CA GLY A 31 -16.08 -8.04 -18.01
C GLY A 31 -17.36 -7.63 -17.27
N GLU A 32 -17.39 -7.75 -15.94
CA GLU A 32 -18.47 -7.25 -15.09
C GLU A 32 -18.05 -5.98 -14.33
N ASN A 33 -19.03 -5.13 -14.02
CA ASN A 33 -18.82 -3.93 -13.20
C ASN A 33 -18.70 -4.35 -11.73
N SER A 34 -17.48 -4.67 -11.31
CA SER A 34 -17.18 -5.09 -9.95
C SER A 34 -16.62 -3.94 -9.11
N MET A 35 -16.72 -4.11 -7.79
CA MET A 35 -16.17 -3.18 -6.82
C MET A 35 -14.91 -3.79 -6.21
N CYS A 36 -13.73 -3.33 -6.62
CA CYS A 36 -12.47 -3.94 -6.19
C CYS A 36 -11.93 -3.28 -4.93
N PRO A 37 -11.46 -4.09 -3.96
CA PRO A 37 -10.71 -3.59 -2.81
C PRO A 37 -9.54 -2.71 -3.26
N ILE A 38 -9.42 -1.56 -2.60
CA ILE A 38 -8.27 -0.69 -2.72
C ILE A 38 -7.59 -0.55 -1.39
N ILE A 39 -6.29 -0.76 -1.43
CA ILE A 39 -5.41 -0.49 -0.31
C ILE A 39 -4.57 0.73 -0.62
N VAL A 40 -4.48 1.62 0.36
CA VAL A 40 -3.57 2.76 0.35
C VAL A 40 -2.51 2.51 1.42
N THR A 41 -1.25 2.73 1.06
CA THR A 41 -0.13 2.60 1.98
C THR A 41 0.80 3.78 1.80
N CYS A 42 0.98 4.57 2.85
CA CYS A 42 1.88 5.73 2.82
C CYS A 42 3.34 5.30 2.66
N GLU A 43 4.17 6.18 2.10
CA GLU A 43 5.59 5.91 1.92
C GLU A 43 6.27 5.53 3.25
N GLY A 44 7.04 4.43 3.21
CA GLY A 44 7.62 3.76 4.38
C GLY A 44 6.79 2.61 4.94
N GLY A 45 5.49 2.53 4.62
CA GLY A 45 4.63 1.42 5.00
C GLY A 45 4.76 0.19 4.09
N THR A 46 4.08 -0.90 4.45
CA THR A 46 3.99 -2.12 3.62
C THR A 46 2.53 -2.48 3.38
N ALA A 47 2.15 -2.52 2.10
CA ALA A 47 0.85 -3.01 1.66
C ALA A 47 0.79 -4.53 1.82
N VAL A 48 -0.30 -5.05 2.37
CA VAL A 48 -0.54 -6.49 2.52
C VAL A 48 -1.81 -6.84 1.75
N LEU A 49 -1.67 -7.69 0.73
CA LEU A 49 -2.79 -8.26 -0.02
C LEU A 49 -3.01 -9.70 0.46
N ASN A 50 -4.26 -10.07 0.66
CA ASN A 50 -4.65 -11.40 1.07
C ASN A 50 -5.96 -11.81 0.41
N CYS A 51 -5.97 -12.98 -0.22
CA CYS A 51 -7.11 -13.58 -0.87
C CYS A 51 -7.52 -14.94 -0.28
N GLY A 52 -6.94 -15.33 0.86
CA GLY A 52 -7.16 -16.65 1.45
C GLY A 52 -6.80 -17.75 0.45
N ASN A 53 -7.76 -18.60 0.11
CA ASN A 53 -7.56 -19.71 -0.83
C ASN A 53 -7.65 -19.29 -2.32
N ARG A 54 -8.01 -18.03 -2.61
CA ARG A 54 -8.12 -17.47 -3.96
C ARG A 54 -6.82 -16.79 -4.39
N ARG A 55 -6.67 -16.51 -5.68
CA ARG A 55 -5.46 -15.90 -6.25
C ARG A 55 -5.65 -14.40 -6.47
N ILE A 56 -4.65 -13.61 -6.07
CA ILE A 56 -4.59 -12.17 -6.30
C ILE A 56 -4.52 -11.90 -7.80
N ARG A 57 -5.40 -11.03 -8.28
CA ARG A 57 -5.34 -10.41 -9.60
C ARG A 57 -5.08 -8.92 -9.44
N ILE A 58 -3.94 -8.44 -9.93
CA ILE A 58 -3.62 -7.00 -9.88
C ILE A 58 -4.32 -6.28 -11.03
N ILE A 59 -5.11 -5.26 -10.71
CA ILE A 59 -5.91 -4.50 -11.69
C ILE A 59 -5.23 -3.17 -11.98
N ARG A 60 -4.95 -2.39 -10.94
CA ARG A 60 -4.21 -1.13 -11.01
C ARG A 60 -3.22 -1.04 -9.86
N ALA A 61 -2.08 -0.41 -10.11
CA ALA A 61 -1.21 0.03 -9.04
C ALA A 61 -0.59 1.38 -9.39
N PHE A 62 -0.33 2.17 -8.36
CA PHE A 62 0.20 3.52 -8.43
C PHE A 62 1.16 3.75 -7.26
N TYR A 63 2.27 4.44 -7.50
CA TYR A 63 3.16 4.95 -6.46
C TYR A 63 3.55 6.38 -6.79
N GLY A 64 3.28 7.32 -5.88
CA GLY A 64 3.51 8.74 -6.11
C GLY A 64 2.61 9.61 -5.25
N ARG A 65 2.23 10.79 -5.75
CA ARG A 65 1.22 11.67 -5.15
C ARG A 65 0.44 12.39 -6.25
N ILE A 66 -0.89 12.26 -6.19
CA ILE A 66 -1.83 12.93 -7.10
C ILE A 66 -2.86 13.82 -6.38
N ASP A 67 -2.80 13.88 -5.06
CA ASP A 67 -3.69 14.71 -4.24
C ASP A 67 -2.98 15.19 -2.96
N SER A 68 -3.59 16.15 -2.26
CA SER A 68 -3.04 16.78 -1.05
C SER A 68 -3.57 16.20 0.27
N THR A 69 -4.42 15.18 0.25
CA THR A 69 -5.12 14.67 1.45
C THR A 69 -4.64 13.28 1.84
N THR A 70 -4.43 12.40 0.86
CA THR A 70 -3.94 11.05 1.06
C THR A 70 -2.56 11.08 1.71
N CYS A 71 -2.43 10.39 2.85
CA CYS A 71 -1.18 10.31 3.61
C CYS A 71 -0.60 11.70 3.98
N ALA A 72 -1.44 12.71 4.21
CA ALA A 72 -1.00 14.07 4.48
C ALA A 72 -0.87 14.40 5.99
N ALA A 73 -1.45 13.57 6.86
CA ALA A 73 -1.45 13.81 8.31
C ALA A 73 -0.01 13.95 8.85
N GLY A 74 0.25 15.03 9.57
CA GLY A 74 1.57 15.33 10.15
C GLY A 74 2.67 15.67 9.15
N ARG A 75 2.36 15.86 7.85
CA ARG A 75 3.37 16.15 6.83
C ARG A 75 3.53 17.66 6.59
N PRO A 76 4.78 18.14 6.42
CA PRO A 76 5.05 19.51 5.97
C PRO A 76 4.36 19.83 4.63
N ARG A 77 3.89 21.07 4.46
CA ARG A 77 3.17 21.50 3.24
C ARG A 77 3.96 21.26 1.96
N ASN A 78 5.27 21.47 1.97
CA ASN A 78 6.13 21.25 0.81
C ASN A 78 6.16 19.78 0.36
N GLN A 79 6.02 18.82 1.29
CA GLN A 79 6.03 17.39 0.96
C GLN A 79 4.71 16.90 0.31
N ILE A 80 3.63 17.66 0.42
CA ILE A 80 2.30 17.31 -0.10
C ILE A 80 1.81 18.24 -1.22
N ALA A 81 2.63 19.22 -1.61
CA ALA A 81 2.29 20.22 -2.62
C ALA A 81 2.30 19.64 -4.05
N ASN A 82 3.24 18.75 -4.36
CA ASN A 82 3.33 18.14 -5.69
C ASN A 82 2.24 17.08 -5.88
N ARG A 83 1.32 17.34 -6.82
CA ARG A 83 0.18 16.46 -7.18
C ARG A 83 0.33 15.86 -8.58
N SER A 84 1.52 15.98 -9.16
CA SER A 84 1.83 15.49 -10.51
C SER A 84 2.98 14.50 -10.44
N CYS A 85 2.91 13.59 -9.46
CA CYS A 85 3.95 12.61 -9.23
C CYS A 85 3.42 11.18 -9.37
N SER A 86 4.03 10.42 -10.29
CA SER A 86 3.67 9.02 -10.54
C SER A 86 4.88 8.24 -11.03
N SER A 87 5.14 7.08 -10.44
CA SER A 87 6.12 6.12 -10.95
C SER A 87 5.53 5.33 -12.14
N PRO A 88 6.17 5.35 -13.32
CA PRO A 88 5.68 4.62 -14.49
C PRO A 88 5.77 3.09 -14.33
N LYS A 89 6.57 2.60 -13.37
CA LYS A 89 6.81 1.17 -13.13
C LYS A 89 5.90 0.58 -12.06
N ALA A 90 5.06 1.38 -11.40
CA ALA A 90 4.27 0.92 -10.25
C ALA A 90 3.40 -0.32 -10.57
N LYS A 91 2.69 -0.30 -11.70
CA LYS A 91 1.83 -1.43 -12.12
C LYS A 91 2.62 -2.71 -12.38
N SER A 92 3.70 -2.64 -13.16
CA SER A 92 4.49 -3.82 -13.53
C SER A 92 5.18 -4.44 -12.31
N VAL A 93 5.72 -3.62 -11.41
CA VAL A 93 6.36 -4.08 -10.17
C VAL A 93 5.38 -4.80 -9.26
N VAL A 94 4.19 -4.21 -8.99
CA VAL A 94 3.17 -4.86 -8.15
C VAL A 94 2.63 -6.13 -8.80
N PHE A 95 2.39 -6.10 -10.12
CA PHE A 95 1.93 -7.26 -10.87
C PHE A 95 2.93 -8.43 -10.76
N ALA A 96 4.20 -8.21 -11.08
CA ALA A 96 5.24 -9.23 -11.02
C ALA A 96 5.39 -9.81 -9.61
N ARG A 97 5.19 -8.99 -8.58
CA ARG A 97 5.34 -9.41 -7.19
C ARG A 97 4.14 -10.19 -6.66
N CYS A 98 2.91 -9.80 -7.00
CA CYS A 98 1.71 -10.27 -6.30
C CYS A 98 0.76 -11.11 -7.15
N ASN A 99 0.73 -10.90 -8.46
CA ASN A 99 -0.28 -11.54 -9.31
C ASN A 99 -0.15 -13.07 -9.27
N GLY A 100 -1.27 -13.76 -9.08
CA GLY A 100 -1.33 -15.21 -8.96
C GLY A 100 -0.93 -15.77 -7.59
N ARG A 101 -0.59 -14.95 -6.59
CA ARG A 101 -0.32 -15.42 -5.22
C ARG A 101 -1.57 -15.35 -4.35
N ASN A 102 -1.62 -16.10 -3.26
CA ASN A 102 -2.70 -16.02 -2.26
C ASN A 102 -2.49 -14.82 -1.31
N THR A 103 -1.23 -14.57 -0.96
CA THR A 103 -0.79 -13.45 -0.12
C THR A 103 0.39 -12.73 -0.77
N CYS A 104 0.49 -11.42 -0.55
CA CYS A 104 1.59 -10.62 -1.05
C CYS A 104 1.86 -9.43 -0.12
N GLN A 105 3.13 -9.07 0.03
CA GLN A 105 3.54 -7.84 0.72
C GLN A 105 4.27 -6.92 -0.25
N VAL A 106 4.01 -5.62 -0.19
CA VAL A 106 4.63 -4.60 -1.05
C VAL A 106 5.04 -3.38 -0.23
N PRO A 107 6.33 -3.19 0.10
CA PRO A 107 6.81 -1.96 0.72
C PRO A 107 6.64 -0.77 -0.22
N ALA A 108 5.99 0.28 0.27
CA ALA A 108 5.78 1.55 -0.42
C ALA A 108 7.05 2.42 -0.32
N THR A 109 8.11 2.03 -1.01
CA THR A 109 9.44 2.65 -0.87
C THR A 109 10.08 2.97 -2.22
N ASN A 110 10.97 3.96 -2.22
CA ASN A 110 11.82 4.31 -3.37
C ASN A 110 12.70 3.14 -3.82
N TYR A 111 13.08 2.22 -2.93
CA TYR A 111 13.84 1.03 -3.30
C TYR A 111 13.05 0.12 -4.25
N VAL A 112 11.74 -0.02 -4.02
CA VAL A 112 10.86 -0.89 -4.83
C VAL A 112 10.43 -0.21 -6.14
N PHE A 113 10.16 1.10 -6.10
CA PHE A 113 9.50 1.81 -7.20
C PHE A 113 10.36 2.90 -7.89
N SER A 114 11.62 3.06 -7.46
CA SER A 114 12.44 4.27 -7.67
C SER A 114 11.80 5.52 -7.06
N ASP A 115 12.51 6.65 -7.06
CA ASP A 115 11.93 7.93 -6.63
C ASP A 115 11.46 8.77 -7.84
N PRO A 116 10.15 8.83 -8.12
CA PRO A 116 9.62 9.62 -9.23
C PRO A 116 9.61 11.13 -8.97
N CYS A 117 9.74 11.58 -7.71
CA CYS A 117 9.61 12.99 -7.34
C CYS A 117 10.25 13.30 -5.98
N TYR A 118 11.57 13.53 -5.99
CA TYR A 118 12.33 13.81 -4.77
C TYR A 118 11.70 14.93 -3.92
N GLY A 119 11.71 14.74 -2.60
CA GLY A 119 11.14 15.69 -1.63
C GLY A 119 9.61 15.64 -1.49
N THR A 120 8.91 14.85 -2.29
CA THR A 120 7.46 14.60 -2.16
C THR A 120 7.22 13.34 -1.35
N TYR A 121 6.35 13.42 -0.33
CA TYR A 121 5.92 12.25 0.44
C TYR A 121 4.87 11.48 -0.36
N LYS A 122 5.14 10.24 -0.72
CA LYS A 122 4.32 9.46 -1.66
C LYS A 122 3.38 8.50 -0.94
N TYR A 123 2.54 7.83 -1.71
CA TYR A 123 1.74 6.70 -1.28
C TYR A 123 1.59 5.69 -2.40
N LEU A 124 1.49 4.42 -2.01
CA LEU A 124 1.14 3.29 -2.86
C LEU A 124 -0.37 3.12 -2.83
N ARG A 125 -0.99 2.96 -4.00
CA ARG A 125 -2.40 2.57 -4.14
C ARG A 125 -2.49 1.35 -5.02
N ILE A 126 -3.09 0.26 -4.52
CA ILE A 126 -3.27 -0.99 -5.26
C ILE A 126 -4.75 -1.33 -5.30
N ALA A 127 -5.29 -1.52 -6.51
CA ALA A 127 -6.59 -2.12 -6.75
C ALA A 127 -6.38 -3.56 -7.20
N TYR A 128 -6.99 -4.51 -6.50
CA TYR A 128 -6.86 -5.93 -6.80
C TYR A 128 -8.19 -6.65 -6.62
N ASP A 129 -8.28 -7.84 -7.18
CA ASP A 129 -9.37 -8.77 -6.97
C ASP A 129 -8.82 -10.14 -6.53
N CYS A 130 -9.66 -10.95 -5.92
CA CYS A 130 -9.37 -12.33 -5.54
C CYS A 130 -10.19 -13.25 -6.42
N ARG A 131 -9.54 -14.09 -7.23
CA ARG A 131 -10.21 -15.07 -8.10
C ARG A 131 -9.92 -16.48 -7.69
#